data_AF-A0A813GS72-F1
#
_entry.id   AF-A0A813GS72-F1
#
_cell.length_a   1.000
_cell.length_b   1.000
_cell.length_c   1.000
_cell.angle_alpha   90.00
_cell.angle_beta   90.00
_cell.angle_gamma   90.00
#
_symmetry.space_group_name_H-M   'P 1'
#
loop_
_entity.id
_entity.type
_entity.pdbx_description
1 polymer ?
#
loop_
_entity_poly.entity_id
_entity_poly.type
_entity_poly.pdbx_seq_one_letter_code
_entity_poly.pdbx_strand_id
1 'polypeptide(L)'
;MGLTVVNEAAENILGIIELYEYLKSSPFIGPFGTIENPVLVPVIYTERIVGCTGGIGDSEHVSLWFRCREDFLYRCGECDQIFMLVRVLYELPEEGAEINPIDPDVKDVFDLKLLEKGSEVWNSGGMINWPLGHNALHGTVYGGMARDEEQRGIGE
;
A
#
# COMPACT_ATOMS: atom_id res chain seq x y z
N MET A 1 -6.87 20.46 -10.48
CA MET A 1 -7.32 19.50 -9.45
C MET A 1 -7.53 18.19 -10.18
N GLY A 2 -6.54 17.30 -10.13
CA GLY A 2 -6.47 16.09 -10.96
C GLY A 2 -7.35 14.98 -10.41
N LEU A 3 -8.62 14.97 -10.80
CA LEU A 3 -9.44 13.78 -10.70
C LEU A 3 -9.09 12.88 -11.89
N THR A 4 -8.77 11.62 -11.63
CA THR A 4 -8.51 10.61 -12.65
C THR A 4 -9.75 10.45 -13.53
N VAL A 5 -9.56 10.42 -14.85
CA VAL A 5 -10.63 10.13 -15.81
C VAL A 5 -11.08 8.69 -15.59
N VAL A 6 -12.38 8.47 -15.42
CA VAL A 6 -12.96 7.12 -15.26
C VAL A 6 -12.76 6.36 -16.58
N ASN A 7 -11.92 5.35 -16.55
CA ASN A 7 -11.68 4.42 -17.65
C ASN A 7 -11.65 2.98 -17.09
N GLU A 8 -11.69 1.98 -17.97
CA GLU A 8 -11.75 0.56 -17.58
C GLU A 8 -10.55 0.15 -16.70
N ALA A 9 -9.37 0.69 -16.99
CA ALA A 9 -8.18 0.45 -16.17
C ALA A 9 -8.32 0.99 -14.75
N ALA A 10 -8.85 2.21 -14.58
CA ALA A 10 -9.09 2.82 -13.28
C ALA A 10 -10.20 2.10 -12.50
N GLU A 11 -11.24 1.63 -13.19
CA GLU A 11 -12.29 0.81 -12.56
C GLU A 11 -11.74 -0.54 -12.06
N ASN A 12 -10.87 -1.20 -12.82
CA ASN A 12 -10.22 -2.44 -12.39
C ASN A 12 -9.30 -2.21 -11.18
N ILE A 13 -8.46 -1.18 -11.23
CA ILE A 13 -7.59 -0.82 -10.10
C ILE A 13 -8.42 -0.50 -8.84
N LEU A 14 -9.52 0.24 -8.99
CA LEU A 14 -10.42 0.53 -7.87
C LEU A 14 -11.01 -0.75 -7.29
N GLY A 15 -11.47 -1.68 -8.14
CA GLY A 15 -11.95 -2.99 -7.71
C GLY A 15 -10.92 -3.80 -6.94
N ILE A 16 -9.65 -3.76 -7.35
CA ILE A 16 -8.53 -4.40 -6.63
C ILE A 16 -8.31 -3.75 -5.25
N ILE A 17 -8.34 -2.42 -5.17
CA ILE A 17 -8.17 -1.67 -3.91
C ILE A 17 -9.32 -1.98 -2.94
N GLU A 18 -10.57 -1.97 -3.43
CA GLU A 18 -11.74 -2.30 -2.64
C GLU A 18 -11.69 -3.74 -2.14
N LEU A 19 -11.30 -4.69 -2.99
CA LEU A 19 -11.09 -6.09 -2.61
C LEU A 19 -10.01 -6.21 -1.53
N TYR A 20 -8.90 -5.48 -1.67
CA TYR A 20 -7.83 -5.49 -0.67
C TYR A 20 -8.31 -4.98 0.70
N GLU A 21 -9.01 -3.85 0.72
CA GLU A 21 -9.56 -3.29 1.95
C GLU A 21 -10.62 -4.21 2.58
N TYR A 22 -11.44 -4.86 1.76
CA TYR A 22 -12.37 -5.87 2.23
C TYR A 22 -11.65 -7.06 2.85
N LEU A 23 -10.66 -7.65 2.17
CA LEU A 23 -9.92 -8.82 2.66
C LEU A 23 -9.13 -8.53 3.94
N LYS A 24 -8.67 -7.29 4.11
CA LYS A 24 -7.92 -6.82 5.27
C LYS A 24 -8.79 -6.63 6.51
N SER A 25 -9.99 -6.08 6.34
CA SER A 25 -10.88 -5.68 7.45
C SER A 25 -11.98 -6.70 7.78
N SER A 26 -12.37 -7.54 6.82
CA SER A 26 -13.48 -8.48 7.01
C SER A 26 -13.12 -9.62 7.98
N PRO A 27 -13.99 -9.92 8.97
CA PRO A 27 -13.89 -11.15 9.72
C PRO A 27 -14.28 -12.33 8.83
N PHE A 28 -13.65 -13.48 9.04
CA PHE A 28 -14.04 -14.71 8.35
C PHE A 28 -15.35 -15.23 8.93
N ILE A 29 -16.38 -15.29 8.09
CA ILE A 29 -17.67 -15.89 8.43
C ILE A 29 -17.88 -17.07 7.48
N GLY A 30 -17.94 -18.27 8.04
CA GLY A 30 -18.04 -19.50 7.26
C GLY A 30 -18.43 -20.70 8.12
N PRO A 31 -18.69 -21.85 7.49
CA PRO A 31 -18.96 -23.10 8.19
C PRO A 31 -17.72 -23.58 8.97
N PHE A 32 -17.93 -24.50 9.88
CA PHE A 32 -16.86 -25.13 10.65
C PHE A 32 -15.92 -25.93 9.73
N GLY A 33 -14.62 -25.63 9.78
CA GLY A 33 -13.64 -26.24 8.88
C GLY A 33 -13.32 -27.69 9.21
N THR A 34 -13.47 -28.58 8.24
CA THR A 34 -13.10 -30.01 8.32
C THR A 34 -11.92 -30.32 7.40
N ILE A 35 -11.40 -31.56 7.45
CA ILE A 35 -10.33 -32.01 6.52
C ILE A 35 -10.81 -31.95 5.07
N GLU A 36 -12.06 -32.32 4.82
CA GLU A 36 -12.64 -32.32 3.47
C GLU A 36 -13.01 -30.90 3.01
N ASN A 37 -13.48 -30.05 3.94
CA ASN A 37 -13.92 -28.70 3.68
C ASN A 37 -13.28 -27.73 4.68
N PRO A 38 -12.02 -27.32 4.47
CA PRO A 38 -11.32 -26.41 5.39
C PRO A 38 -11.87 -24.98 5.29
N VAL A 39 -11.66 -24.18 6.33
CA VAL A 39 -11.91 -22.74 6.29
C VAL A 39 -10.89 -22.10 5.35
N LEU A 40 -11.38 -21.50 4.27
CA LEU A 40 -10.54 -20.82 3.29
C LEU A 40 -10.17 -19.42 3.81
N VAL A 41 -8.87 -19.16 3.87
CA VAL A 41 -8.29 -17.91 4.34
C VAL A 41 -7.68 -17.17 3.14
N PRO A 42 -8.42 -16.27 2.49
CA PRO A 42 -7.91 -15.47 1.38
C PRO A 42 -6.79 -14.53 1.83
N VAL A 43 -5.72 -14.46 1.05
CA VAL A 43 -4.58 -13.55 1.28
C VAL A 43 -3.82 -13.30 -0.02
N ILE A 44 -3.07 -12.21 -0.07
CA ILE A 44 -2.25 -11.82 -1.24
C ILE A 44 -0.78 -12.27 -1.07
N TYR A 45 -0.34 -12.29 0.19
CA TYR A 45 0.96 -12.79 0.64
C TYR A 45 0.96 -14.31 0.86
N THR A 46 2.15 -14.86 1.13
CA THR A 46 2.36 -16.30 1.39
C THR A 46 1.96 -16.73 2.82
N GLU A 47 1.63 -15.77 3.68
CA GLU A 47 1.23 -16.04 5.07
C GLU A 47 0.22 -15.00 5.59
N ARG A 48 -0.64 -15.43 6.52
CA ARG A 48 -1.62 -14.58 7.22
C ARG A 48 -1.74 -14.99 8.70
N ILE A 49 -1.83 -13.99 9.57
CA ILE A 49 -2.19 -14.23 10.98
C ILE A 49 -3.70 -14.43 11.06
N VAL A 50 -4.13 -15.55 11.64
CA VAL A 50 -5.53 -15.93 11.79
C VAL A 50 -5.84 -16.07 13.27
N GLY A 51 -6.98 -15.51 13.69
CA GLY A 51 -7.52 -15.65 15.04
C GLY A 51 -8.76 -16.54 15.01
N CYS A 52 -8.67 -17.75 15.56
CA CYS A 52 -9.80 -18.65 15.68
C CYS A 52 -10.48 -18.46 17.04
N THR A 53 -11.79 -18.18 17.03
CA THR A 53 -12.63 -18.06 18.24
C THR A 53 -13.47 -19.31 18.52
N GLY A 54 -13.34 -20.34 17.69
CA GLY A 54 -14.13 -21.57 17.78
C GLY A 54 -15.40 -21.55 16.93
N GLY A 55 -16.24 -22.57 17.15
CA GLY A 55 -17.54 -22.75 16.49
C GLY A 55 -18.67 -22.04 17.23
N ILE A 56 -19.87 -22.62 17.20
CA ILE A 56 -21.04 -22.15 17.96
C ILE A 56 -21.26 -23.09 19.15
N GLY A 57 -21.54 -22.57 20.33
CA GLY A 57 -21.85 -23.36 21.53
C GLY A 57 -20.60 -23.99 22.16
N ASP A 58 -20.62 -25.31 22.38
CA ASP A 58 -19.55 -26.01 23.11
C ASP A 58 -18.19 -26.04 22.39
N SER A 59 -18.16 -25.63 21.11
CA SER A 59 -16.94 -25.52 20.31
C SER A 59 -16.32 -24.12 20.33
N GLU A 60 -16.89 -23.18 21.10
CA GLU A 60 -16.33 -21.84 21.35
C GLU A 60 -15.13 -21.95 22.29
N HIS A 61 -14.07 -21.18 22.00
CA HIS A 61 -12.90 -21.11 22.87
C HIS A 61 -12.25 -19.73 22.82
N VAL A 62 -11.31 -19.48 23.73
CA VAL A 62 -10.54 -18.23 23.76
C VAL A 62 -9.76 -18.08 22.45
N SER A 63 -9.73 -16.85 21.91
CA SER A 63 -9.09 -16.56 20.63
C SER A 63 -7.66 -17.09 20.56
N LEU A 64 -7.45 -18.08 19.69
CA LEU A 64 -6.14 -18.65 19.43
C LEU A 64 -5.58 -18.05 18.15
N TRP A 65 -4.41 -17.42 18.26
CA TRP A 65 -3.74 -16.75 17.16
C TRP A 65 -2.62 -17.63 16.62
N PHE A 66 -2.59 -17.79 15.31
CA PHE A 66 -1.55 -18.56 14.65
C PHE A 66 -1.22 -18.00 13.27
N ARG A 67 -0.04 -18.36 12.78
CA ARG A 67 0.41 -18.02 11.44
C ARG A 67 0.03 -19.13 10.48
N CYS A 68 -0.96 -18.87 9.63
CA CYS A 68 -1.30 -19.73 8.51
C CYS A 68 -0.32 -19.46 7.36
N ARG A 69 0.26 -20.53 6.78
CA ARG A 69 1.21 -20.47 5.67
C ARG A 69 0.61 -21.15 4.46
N GLU A 70 1.02 -20.71 3.28
CA GLU A 70 0.74 -21.40 2.02
C GLU A 70 1.20 -22.87 2.08
N ASP A 71 0.52 -23.74 1.33
CA ASP A 71 0.76 -25.20 1.22
C ASP A 71 0.49 -26.05 2.46
N PHE A 72 0.21 -25.46 3.62
CA PHE A 72 -0.04 -26.22 4.85
C PHE A 72 -1.47 -26.04 5.35
N LEU A 73 -2.09 -27.16 5.73
CA LEU A 73 -3.34 -27.17 6.48
C LEU A 73 -3.02 -26.93 7.96
N TYR A 74 -3.61 -25.89 8.54
CA TYR A 74 -3.47 -25.60 9.95
C TYR A 74 -4.66 -26.16 10.73
N ARG A 75 -4.39 -26.98 11.75
CA ARG A 75 -5.41 -27.45 12.71
C ARG A 75 -5.37 -26.57 13.96
N CYS A 76 -6.52 -26.02 14.35
CA CYS A 76 -6.65 -25.29 15.60
C CYS A 76 -6.43 -26.24 16.79
N GLY A 77 -5.62 -25.83 17.77
CA GLY A 77 -5.28 -26.68 18.92
C GLY A 77 -6.41 -26.84 19.95
N GLU A 78 -7.48 -26.06 19.85
CA GLU A 78 -8.60 -26.05 20.80
C GLU A 78 -9.86 -26.67 20.20
N CYS A 79 -10.36 -26.13 19.07
CA CYS A 79 -11.57 -26.63 18.41
C CYS A 79 -11.32 -27.64 17.28
N ASP A 80 -10.08 -28.00 16.96
CA ASP A 80 -9.74 -28.90 15.85
C ASP A 80 -10.22 -28.45 14.45
N GLN A 81 -10.66 -27.19 14.29
CA GLN A 81 -10.98 -26.63 12.97
C GLN A 81 -9.75 -26.59 12.06
N ILE A 82 -9.97 -26.86 10.78
CA ILE A 82 -8.91 -26.83 9.77
C ILE A 82 -9.01 -25.58 8.91
N PHE A 83 -7.87 -24.92 8.73
CA PHE A 83 -7.70 -23.71 7.95
C PHE A 83 -6.76 -23.98 6.79
N MET A 84 -7.12 -23.47 5.61
CA MET A 84 -6.31 -23.49 4.40
C MET A 84 -6.12 -22.07 3.90
N LEU A 85 -4.88 -21.69 3.66
CA LEU A 85 -4.56 -20.40 3.04
C LEU A 85 -4.80 -20.48 1.54
N VAL A 86 -5.59 -19.54 1.01
CA VAL A 86 -5.87 -19.41 -0.42
C VAL A 86 -5.27 -18.11 -0.91
N ARG A 87 -4.33 -18.21 -1.84
CA ARG A 87 -3.72 -17.03 -2.43
C ARG A 87 -4.64 -16.44 -3.48
N VAL A 88 -5.07 -15.21 -3.26
CA VAL A 88 -5.83 -14.42 -4.23
C VAL A 88 -4.82 -13.65 -5.06
N LEU A 89 -4.60 -14.12 -6.29
CA LEU A 89 -3.79 -13.43 -7.28
C LEU A 89 -4.71 -12.55 -8.14
N TYR A 90 -4.22 -11.38 -8.50
CA TYR A 90 -4.88 -10.50 -9.47
C TYR A 90 -4.29 -10.79 -10.85
N GLU A 91 -5.14 -10.93 -11.84
CA GLU A 91 -4.70 -10.85 -13.23
C GLU A 91 -4.79 -9.39 -13.65
N LEU A 92 -3.63 -8.82 -14.01
CA LEU A 92 -3.62 -7.51 -14.65
C LEU A 92 -3.97 -7.70 -16.13
N PRO A 93 -4.76 -6.80 -16.74
CA PRO A 93 -5.19 -6.93 -18.14
C PRO A 93 -4.04 -7.02 -19.14
N GLU A 94 -2.87 -6.49 -18.78
CA GLU A 94 -1.67 -6.50 -19.61
C GLU A 94 -0.56 -7.31 -18.93
N GLU A 95 0.02 -8.26 -19.66
CA GLU A 95 1.18 -9.04 -19.21
C GLU A 95 2.35 -8.11 -18.87
N GLY A 96 2.73 -8.05 -17.58
CA GLY A 96 3.84 -7.23 -17.10
C GLY A 96 3.47 -5.82 -16.61
N ALA A 97 2.17 -5.48 -16.54
CA ALA A 97 1.76 -4.27 -15.85
C ALA A 97 2.09 -4.35 -14.34
N GLU A 98 2.47 -3.23 -13.74
CA GLU A 98 2.64 -3.10 -12.29
C GLU A 98 1.39 -2.44 -11.71
N ILE A 99 0.96 -2.86 -10.51
CA ILE A 99 -0.24 -2.32 -9.83
C ILE A 99 -0.07 -0.83 -9.50
N ASN A 100 1.18 -0.41 -9.25
CA ASN A 100 1.57 0.97 -9.02
C ASN A 100 2.74 1.32 -9.95
N PRO A 101 2.50 1.58 -11.25
CA PRO A 101 3.56 2.05 -12.10
C PRO A 101 4.04 3.40 -11.54
N ILE A 102 5.35 3.60 -11.50
CA ILE A 102 5.91 4.92 -11.18
C ILE A 102 5.36 5.87 -12.23
N ASP A 103 4.57 6.86 -11.78
CA ASP A 103 3.99 7.86 -12.67
C ASP A 103 5.15 8.54 -13.44
N PRO A 104 5.16 8.48 -14.79
CA PRO A 104 6.24 9.07 -15.58
C PRO A 104 6.37 10.59 -15.39
N ASP A 105 5.30 11.26 -14.93
CA ASP A 105 5.31 12.68 -14.58
C ASP A 105 5.87 12.92 -13.16
N VAL A 106 5.88 11.88 -12.32
CA VAL A 106 6.55 11.88 -11.02
C VAL A 106 7.98 11.39 -11.21
N LYS A 107 8.87 12.32 -11.60
CA LYS A 107 10.30 12.12 -11.38
C LYS A 107 10.51 11.97 -9.88
N ASP A 108 10.86 10.75 -9.48
CA ASP A 108 11.10 10.35 -8.10
C ASP A 108 11.62 11.52 -7.26
N VAL A 109 10.84 11.88 -6.23
CA VAL A 109 11.04 13.05 -5.37
C VAL A 109 12.39 12.97 -4.64
N PHE A 110 13.05 11.82 -4.69
CA PHE A 110 14.35 11.53 -4.13
C PHE A 110 15.48 11.66 -5.16
N ASP A 111 15.64 12.85 -5.75
CA ASP A 111 16.90 13.21 -6.40
C ASP A 111 18.01 13.20 -5.33
N LEU A 112 18.90 12.22 -5.40
CA LEU A 112 19.99 12.04 -4.44
C LEU A 112 20.85 13.30 -4.31
N LYS A 113 21.03 14.06 -5.39
CA LYS A 113 21.77 15.33 -5.35
C LYS A 113 21.02 16.40 -4.56
N LEU A 114 19.70 16.45 -4.72
CA LEU A 114 18.83 17.35 -3.96
C LEU A 114 18.83 16.98 -2.47
N LEU A 115 18.80 15.69 -2.14
CA LEU A 115 18.88 15.19 -0.76
C LEU A 115 20.25 15.47 -0.13
N GLU A 116 21.33 15.27 -0.87
CA GLU A 116 22.69 15.58 -0.43
C GLU A 116 22.84 17.08 -0.13
N LYS A 117 22.36 17.94 -1.05
CA LYS A 117 22.28 19.39 -0.86
C LYS A 117 21.38 19.76 0.33
N GLY A 118 20.25 19.07 0.48
CA GLY A 118 19.36 19.11 1.65
C GLY A 118 20.11 18.90 2.96
N SER A 119 20.90 17.83 3.02
CA SER A 119 21.66 17.43 4.19
C SER A 119 22.80 18.40 4.48
N GLU A 120 23.55 18.83 3.46
CA GLU A 120 24.62 19.82 3.59
C GLU A 120 24.08 21.14 4.15
N VAL A 121 22.95 21.61 3.62
CA VAL A 121 22.34 22.86 4.06
C VAL A 121 21.81 22.76 5.49
N TRP A 122 21.19 21.64 5.86
CA TRP A 122 20.75 21.37 7.24
C TRP A 122 21.93 21.38 8.23
N ASN A 123 23.06 20.82 7.84
CA ASN A 123 24.26 20.72 8.69
C ASN A 123 25.07 22.03 8.77
N SER A 124 25.02 22.85 7.73
CA SER A 124 25.74 24.14 7.66
C SER A 124 24.92 25.33 8.17
N GLY A 125 23.64 25.13 8.48
CA GLY A 125 22.71 26.21 8.88
C GLY A 125 22.32 27.14 7.72
N GLY A 126 22.54 26.71 6.46
CA GLY A 126 22.06 27.42 5.29
C GLY A 126 20.55 27.28 5.12
N MET A 127 20.01 27.91 4.08
CA MET A 127 18.58 27.81 3.73
C MET A 127 18.45 27.46 2.25
N ILE A 128 17.78 26.34 1.95
CA ILE A 128 17.46 25.99 0.55
C ILE A 128 16.28 26.84 0.14
N ASN A 129 16.56 27.89 -0.64
CA ASN A 129 15.52 28.58 -1.37
C ASN A 129 15.06 27.67 -2.51
N TRP A 130 14.00 26.88 -2.26
CA TRP A 130 13.32 26.09 -3.27
C TRP A 130 13.02 27.00 -4.46
N PRO A 131 13.63 26.81 -5.65
CA PRO A 131 13.51 27.79 -6.73
C PRO A 131 12.04 28.01 -7.14
N LEU A 132 11.27 26.92 -7.19
CA LEU A 132 9.84 26.95 -7.46
C LEU A 132 9.06 27.69 -6.35
N GLY A 133 9.45 27.48 -5.09
CA GLY A 133 8.78 28.04 -3.92
C GLY A 133 9.03 29.54 -3.80
N HIS A 134 10.27 29.96 -4.02
CA HIS A 134 10.66 31.38 -4.10
C HIS A 134 9.93 32.08 -5.25
N ASN A 135 9.90 31.49 -6.45
CA ASN A 135 9.18 32.07 -7.59
C ASN A 135 7.67 32.14 -7.35
N ALA A 136 7.09 31.13 -6.69
CA ALA A 136 5.67 31.15 -6.32
C ALA A 136 5.37 32.23 -5.27
N LEU A 137 6.17 32.34 -4.21
CA LEU A 137 6.01 33.34 -3.15
C LEU A 137 6.16 34.77 -3.66
N HIS A 138 7.14 35.04 -4.52
CA HIS A 138 7.35 36.37 -5.08
C HIS A 138 6.43 36.71 -6.25
N GLY A 139 6.02 35.71 -7.05
CA GLY A 139 5.06 35.90 -8.14
C GLY A 139 3.60 36.04 -7.68
N THR A 140 3.28 35.66 -6.44
CA THR A 140 1.91 35.72 -5.92
C THR A 140 1.78 36.51 -4.63
N VAL A 141 2.41 36.07 -3.54
CA VAL A 141 2.12 36.55 -2.17
C VAL A 141 2.79 37.88 -1.87
N TYR A 142 4.06 38.07 -2.23
CA TYR A 142 4.83 39.25 -1.85
C TYR A 142 4.93 40.31 -2.94
N GLY A 143 4.48 40.02 -4.18
CA GLY A 143 4.52 40.96 -5.30
C GLY A 143 5.94 41.38 -5.67
N GLY A 144 6.63 40.57 -6.47
CA GLY A 144 7.97 40.83 -7.00
C GLY A 144 8.21 40.08 -8.32
N MET A 145 9.27 40.45 -9.04
CA MET A 145 9.68 39.73 -10.26
C MET A 145 10.30 38.38 -9.91
N ALA A 146 10.10 37.38 -10.76
CA ALA A 146 10.76 36.09 -10.63
C ALA A 146 12.29 36.26 -10.74
N ARG A 147 13.05 35.30 -10.21
CA ARG A 147 14.53 35.33 -10.27
C ARG A 147 15.03 35.49 -11.71
N ASP A 148 16.02 36.37 -11.89
CA ASP A 148 16.72 36.59 -13.17
C ASP A 148 17.58 35.36 -13.54
N GLU A 149 17.97 35.22 -14.81
CA GLU A 149 18.74 34.05 -15.29
C GLU A 149 20.03 33.81 -14.50
N GLU A 150 20.72 34.87 -14.09
CA GLU A 150 21.93 34.80 -13.27
C GLU A 150 21.65 34.29 -11.86
N GLN A 151 20.50 34.66 -11.28
CA GLN A 151 20.05 34.13 -10.00
C GLN A 151 19.59 32.67 -10.10
N ARG A 152 19.11 32.22 -11.25
CA ARG A 152 18.70 30.81 -11.46
C ARG A 152 19.91 29.86 -11.50
N GLY A 153 21.06 30.33 -11.98
CA GLY A 153 22.30 29.55 -12.07
C GLY A 153 22.99 29.24 -10.73
N ILE A 154 22.61 29.89 -9.63
CA ILE A 154 23.21 29.65 -8.28
C ILE A 154 22.65 28.37 -7.64
N GLY A 155 21.81 27.62 -8.35
CA GLY A 155 21.05 26.48 -7.80
C GLY A 155 21.21 25.14 -8.51
N GLU A 156 21.78 25.10 -9.72
CA GLU A 156 22.07 23.86 -10.47
C GLU A 156 23.37 23.18 -10.01
#